data_AF-A0A348ZXF2-F1
#
_entry.id   AF-A0A348ZXF2-F1
#
_cell.length_a   1.000
_cell.length_b   1.000
_cell.length_c   1.000
_cell.angle_alpha   90.00
_cell.angle_beta   90.00
_cell.angle_gamma   90.00
#
_symmetry.space_group_name_H-M   'P 1'
#
loop_
_entity.id
_entity.type
_entity.pdbx_description
1 polymer ?
#
loop_
_entity_poly.entity_id
_entity_poly.type
_entity_poly.pdbx_seq_one_letter_code
_entity_poly.pdbx_strand_id
1 'polypeptide(L)'
;MGYEDVFRNGVEALGEACFGIRSIIPSSERDFLAIGDYLAAFADKAGRICEAASAGSQLLGVDRIENATAKLRQILEAAASGAASAQEGLRANIDTLQEMVSRINRISADLGDFSRSLKRLRVLGISTRIESSRFVNARFRFESLADEVERSASVIEARHKEMCIQVAQVSGAMAKVLDQALKTDGSQNMNTALILEKLRSSLDSLEEKQAAASATMGSLSSRSHDVVASISEVIMSLQFHDICRQQMEHVGEAIEDLISSLGQESAPVEDKQGEEACLASSCASVYRICRLQLAQLSYTKETIVEAIERIVGSMDNIADSIDNMKRDIYNMLSSDDDTGESYLSRLEEGAEDVLILVNENSRTTDRLGEAIRSVTETSSSISESVLAIQDIVDDIKLLSLNARIKAAMAGHEGRSVSVLSEAIERLASDMNKVSEDLSCSFSMLLARASELEGRRGITGRSLGEGAEHLLSGLESIRIESAEANGKAMNLLSDMGEEAWQLASSIRSVTREEISVHRVIASSLEGVAILIQGVMDDLRPLAGDETLEGDEGLGRLQGRYTMESERQIHRGQATNDPPPVLYSQADTFGDNVELF
;
A
#
# COMPACT_ATOMS: atom_id res chain seq x y z
N MET A 1 -9.73 -37.24 -80.91
CA MET A 1 -8.55 -37.86 -80.28
C MET A 1 -8.84 -39.34 -80.18
N GLY A 2 -7.89 -40.21 -80.53
CA GLY A 2 -8.02 -41.63 -80.21
C GLY A 2 -7.96 -41.83 -78.69
N TYR A 3 -8.52 -42.94 -78.19
CA TYR A 3 -8.46 -43.31 -76.76
C TYR A 3 -7.02 -43.23 -76.20
N GLU A 4 -6.02 -43.65 -76.97
CA GLU A 4 -4.60 -43.59 -76.60
C GLU A 4 -4.05 -42.17 -76.32
N ASP A 5 -4.52 -41.14 -77.03
CA ASP A 5 -4.07 -39.76 -76.81
C ASP A 5 -4.66 -39.17 -75.53
N VAL A 6 -5.91 -39.53 -75.19
CA VAL A 6 -6.60 -39.11 -73.96
C VAL A 6 -5.95 -39.76 -72.74
N PHE A 7 -5.63 -41.06 -72.82
CA PHE A 7 -4.94 -41.78 -71.76
C PHE A 7 -3.50 -41.28 -71.54
N ARG A 8 -2.73 -41.04 -72.60
CA ARG A 8 -1.35 -40.52 -72.47
C ARG A 8 -1.34 -39.13 -71.82
N ASN A 9 -2.21 -38.24 -72.28
CA ASN A 9 -2.33 -36.90 -71.69
C ASN A 9 -2.85 -36.95 -70.24
N GLY A 10 -3.78 -37.86 -69.94
CA GLY A 10 -4.29 -38.08 -68.59
C GLY A 10 -3.22 -38.61 -67.61
N VAL A 11 -2.39 -39.56 -68.05
CA VAL A 11 -1.28 -40.08 -67.24
C VAL A 11 -0.20 -39.01 -66.99
N GLU A 12 0.12 -38.18 -67.99
CA GLU A 12 1.03 -37.05 -67.82
C GLU A 12 0.47 -36.03 -66.80
N ALA A 13 -0.81 -35.65 -66.91
CA ALA A 13 -1.46 -34.72 -66.00
C ALA A 13 -1.58 -35.26 -64.56
N LEU A 14 -1.84 -36.56 -64.39
CA LEU A 14 -1.83 -37.21 -63.07
C LEU A 14 -0.42 -37.31 -62.49
N GLY A 15 0.60 -37.51 -63.34
CA GLY A 15 2.00 -37.45 -62.94
C GLY A 15 2.41 -36.05 -62.45
N GLU A 16 1.94 -35.00 -63.12
CA GLU A 16 2.11 -33.61 -62.67
C GLU A 16 1.37 -33.33 -61.35
N ALA A 17 0.17 -33.89 -61.17
CA ALA A 17 -0.60 -33.80 -59.93
C ALA A 17 0.15 -34.45 -58.74
N CYS A 18 0.70 -35.66 -58.91
CA CYS A 18 1.54 -36.32 -57.90
C CYS A 18 2.80 -35.52 -57.58
N PHE A 19 3.48 -34.98 -58.60
CA PHE A 19 4.64 -34.12 -58.38
C PHE A 19 4.28 -32.86 -57.60
N GLY A 20 3.13 -32.24 -57.93
CA GLY A 20 2.57 -31.11 -57.19
C GLY A 20 2.38 -31.43 -55.71
N ILE A 21 1.66 -32.51 -55.38
CA ILE A 21 1.44 -32.96 -54.00
C ILE A 21 2.77 -33.21 -53.27
N ARG A 22 3.70 -33.96 -53.89
CA ARG A 22 5.02 -34.27 -53.32
C ARG A 22 5.89 -33.03 -53.08
N SER A 23 5.70 -31.95 -53.84
CA SER A 23 6.43 -30.70 -53.66
C SER A 23 5.87 -29.81 -52.54
N ILE A 24 4.57 -29.93 -52.24
CA ILE A 24 3.87 -29.16 -51.21
C ILE A 24 4.21 -29.68 -49.81
N ILE A 25 4.32 -30.99 -49.63
CA ILE A 25 4.54 -31.61 -48.31
C ILE A 25 5.81 -31.07 -47.61
N PRO A 26 7.02 -31.08 -48.23
CA PRO A 26 8.25 -30.64 -47.54
C PRO A 26 8.32 -29.12 -47.33
N SER A 27 7.67 -28.34 -48.20
CA SER A 27 7.63 -26.88 -48.06
C SER A 27 6.67 -26.47 -46.95
N SER A 28 5.48 -27.08 -46.90
CA SER A 28 4.52 -26.87 -45.82
C SER A 28 5.10 -27.22 -44.45
N GLU A 29 5.76 -28.37 -44.31
CA GLU A 29 6.33 -28.83 -43.03
C GLU A 29 7.35 -27.84 -42.45
N ARG A 30 8.21 -27.27 -43.30
CA ARG A 30 9.17 -26.24 -42.86
C ARG A 30 8.47 -24.99 -42.33
N ASP A 31 7.42 -24.55 -43.00
CA ASP A 31 6.71 -23.34 -42.62
C ASP A 31 5.85 -23.55 -41.35
N PHE A 32 5.23 -24.72 -41.17
CA PHE A 32 4.51 -25.06 -39.94
C PHE A 32 5.44 -25.24 -38.75
N LEU A 33 6.65 -25.80 -38.94
CA LEU A 33 7.68 -25.83 -37.90
C LEU A 33 8.08 -24.41 -37.48
N ALA A 34 8.26 -23.49 -38.43
CA ALA A 34 8.55 -22.09 -38.12
C ALA A 34 7.42 -21.43 -37.32
N ILE A 35 6.15 -21.67 -37.68
CA ILE A 35 4.99 -21.20 -36.89
C ILE A 35 5.03 -21.79 -35.48
N GLY A 36 5.34 -23.08 -35.33
CA GLY A 36 5.52 -23.72 -34.03
C GLY A 36 6.60 -23.06 -33.17
N ASP A 37 7.76 -22.77 -33.76
CA ASP A 37 8.88 -22.08 -33.10
C ASP A 37 8.48 -20.67 -32.64
N TYR A 38 7.73 -19.92 -33.46
CA TYR A 38 7.21 -18.61 -33.07
C TYR A 38 6.23 -18.69 -31.90
N LEU A 39 5.29 -19.65 -31.94
CA LEU A 39 4.33 -19.85 -30.86
C LEU A 39 5.01 -20.25 -29.55
N ALA A 40 6.02 -21.11 -29.62
CA ALA A 40 6.83 -21.49 -28.45
C ALA A 40 7.57 -20.26 -27.87
N ALA A 41 8.15 -19.41 -28.72
CA ALA A 41 8.79 -18.17 -28.28
C ALA A 41 7.79 -17.17 -27.68
N PHE A 42 6.55 -17.13 -28.17
CA PHE A 42 5.47 -16.30 -27.60
C PHE A 42 5.03 -16.81 -26.24
N ALA A 43 4.88 -18.13 -26.08
CA ALA A 43 4.56 -18.76 -24.80
C ALA A 43 5.64 -18.48 -23.75
N ASP A 44 6.92 -18.57 -24.12
CA ASP A 44 8.04 -18.24 -23.22
C ASP A 44 7.99 -16.77 -22.76
N LYS A 45 7.83 -15.82 -23.69
CA LYS A 45 7.69 -14.39 -23.34
C LYS A 45 6.49 -14.13 -22.45
N ALA A 46 5.33 -14.71 -22.75
CA ALA A 46 4.14 -14.58 -21.91
C ALA A 46 4.32 -15.23 -20.52
N GLY A 47 5.10 -16.31 -20.43
CA GLY A 47 5.52 -16.93 -19.19
C GLY A 47 6.39 -16.01 -18.34
N ARG A 48 7.40 -15.36 -18.93
CA ARG A 48 8.26 -14.39 -18.24
C ARG A 48 7.48 -13.18 -17.72
N ILE A 49 6.52 -12.67 -18.49
CA ILE A 49 5.59 -11.62 -18.03
C ILE A 49 4.78 -12.13 -16.82
N CYS A 50 4.29 -13.38 -16.85
CA CYS A 50 3.54 -13.96 -15.74
C CYS A 50 4.38 -14.10 -14.46
N GLU A 51 5.61 -14.58 -14.58
CA GLU A 51 6.55 -14.71 -13.47
C GLU A 51 6.89 -13.34 -12.85
N ALA A 52 7.15 -12.33 -13.68
CA ALA A 52 7.40 -10.96 -13.25
C ALA A 52 6.17 -10.35 -12.55
N ALA A 53 4.96 -10.59 -13.07
CA ALA A 53 3.70 -10.13 -12.45
C ALA A 53 3.49 -10.76 -11.07
N SER A 54 3.75 -12.07 -10.95
CA SER A 54 3.65 -12.79 -9.68
C SER A 54 4.70 -12.33 -8.67
N ALA A 55 5.93 -12.10 -9.11
CA ALA A 55 6.99 -11.55 -8.26
C ALA A 55 6.65 -10.13 -7.77
N GLY A 56 6.11 -9.28 -8.66
CA GLY A 56 5.62 -7.94 -8.31
C GLY A 56 4.47 -7.99 -7.30
N SER A 57 3.51 -8.90 -7.48
CA SER A 57 2.40 -9.13 -6.54
C SER A 57 2.89 -9.57 -5.16
N GLN A 58 3.92 -10.43 -5.08
CA GLN A 58 4.51 -10.84 -3.80
C GLN A 58 5.30 -9.71 -3.11
N LEU A 59 6.00 -8.88 -3.89
CA LEU A 59 6.71 -7.70 -3.36
C LEU A 59 5.75 -6.66 -2.78
N LEU A 60 4.61 -6.46 -3.47
CA LEU A 60 3.48 -5.62 -3.04
C LEU A 60 2.41 -6.43 -2.30
N GLY A 61 2.80 -7.54 -1.67
CA GLY A 61 1.87 -8.44 -1.02
C GLY A 61 1.11 -7.75 0.11
N VAL A 62 -0.19 -8.02 0.17
CA VAL A 62 -1.12 -7.48 1.18
C VAL A 62 -0.56 -7.65 2.59
N ASP A 63 0.01 -8.82 2.91
CA ASP A 63 0.56 -9.09 4.25
C ASP A 63 1.71 -8.17 4.67
N ARG A 64 2.59 -7.75 3.75
CA ARG A 64 3.71 -6.84 4.10
C ARG A 64 3.21 -5.43 4.35
N ILE A 65 2.32 -4.98 3.48
CA ILE A 65 1.71 -3.65 3.55
C ILE A 65 0.85 -3.53 4.80
N GLU A 66 -0.05 -4.49 5.03
CA GLU A 66 -0.90 -4.52 6.23
C GLU A 66 -0.06 -4.54 7.51
N ASN A 67 1.02 -5.33 7.54
CA ASN A 67 1.89 -5.34 8.72
C ASN A 67 2.63 -4.01 8.94
N ALA A 68 3.06 -3.34 7.87
CA ALA A 68 3.74 -2.05 7.94
C ALA A 68 2.77 -0.92 8.36
N THR A 69 1.63 -0.79 7.67
CA THR A 69 0.61 0.21 7.97
C THR A 69 -0.01 -0.04 9.35
N ALA A 70 -0.22 -1.29 9.77
CA ALA A 70 -0.70 -1.61 11.12
C ALA A 70 0.30 -1.19 12.20
N LYS A 71 1.61 -1.40 12.00
CA LYS A 71 2.65 -0.90 12.92
C LYS A 71 2.60 0.62 13.02
N LEU A 72 2.48 1.35 11.91
CA LEU A 72 2.35 2.81 11.95
C LEU A 72 1.07 3.26 12.62
N ARG A 73 -0.05 2.60 12.34
CA ARG A 73 -1.33 2.91 13.00
C ARG A 73 -1.20 2.71 14.51
N GLN A 74 -0.55 1.63 14.96
CA GLN A 74 -0.27 1.39 16.37
C GLN A 74 0.62 2.49 16.99
N ILE A 75 1.67 2.91 16.29
CA ILE A 75 2.57 3.97 16.77
C ILE A 75 1.85 5.32 16.78
N LEU A 76 1.02 5.61 15.77
CA LEU A 76 0.21 6.83 15.69
C LEU A 76 -0.84 6.87 16.80
N GLU A 77 -1.46 5.73 17.12
CA GLU A 77 -2.36 5.58 18.27
C GLU A 77 -1.63 5.82 19.58
N ALA A 78 -0.41 5.29 19.72
CA ALA A 78 0.44 5.53 20.89
C ALA A 78 0.80 7.03 21.01
N ALA A 79 1.21 7.68 19.92
CA ALA A 79 1.50 9.11 19.88
C ALA A 79 0.25 9.96 20.20
N ALA A 80 -0.92 9.59 19.68
CA ALA A 80 -2.19 10.23 19.98
C ALA A 80 -2.56 10.11 21.47
N SER A 81 -2.39 8.91 22.04
CA SER A 81 -2.65 8.67 23.46
C SER A 81 -1.66 9.45 24.36
N GLY A 82 -0.39 9.49 23.98
CA GLY A 82 0.65 10.27 24.66
C GLY A 82 0.36 11.77 24.59
N ALA A 83 -0.11 12.26 23.44
CA ALA A 83 -0.48 13.66 23.26
C ALA A 83 -1.69 14.05 24.11
N ALA A 84 -2.73 13.21 24.13
CA ALA A 84 -3.91 13.43 24.97
C ALA A 84 -3.54 13.42 26.46
N SER A 85 -2.72 12.46 26.90
CA SER A 85 -2.21 12.41 28.27
C SER A 85 -1.35 13.63 28.61
N ALA A 86 -0.56 14.12 27.64
CA ALA A 86 0.25 15.31 27.82
C ALA A 86 -0.57 16.59 27.96
N GLN A 87 -1.64 16.72 27.19
CA GLN A 87 -2.60 17.81 27.30
C GLN A 87 -3.35 17.77 28.64
N GLU A 88 -3.83 16.60 29.05
CA GLU A 88 -4.46 16.43 30.36
C GLU A 88 -3.48 16.78 31.51
N GLY A 89 -2.23 16.35 31.37
CA GLY A 89 -1.14 16.70 32.26
C GLY A 89 -0.90 18.22 32.34
N LEU A 90 -0.81 18.91 31.20
CA LEU A 90 -0.64 20.36 31.14
C LEU A 90 -1.84 21.10 31.75
N ARG A 91 -3.07 20.68 31.45
CA ARG A 91 -4.28 21.30 31.96
C ARG A 91 -4.39 21.19 33.47
N ALA A 92 -4.14 20.00 34.01
CA ALA A 92 -4.13 19.86 35.46
C ALA A 92 -2.89 20.51 36.11
N ASN A 93 -1.80 20.81 35.37
CA ASN A 93 -0.72 21.68 35.88
C ASN A 93 -1.17 23.15 35.92
N ILE A 94 -1.92 23.62 34.90
CA ILE A 94 -2.52 24.95 34.86
C ILE A 94 -3.47 25.13 36.06
N ASP A 95 -4.32 24.16 36.35
CA ASP A 95 -5.24 24.22 37.49
C ASP A 95 -4.49 24.38 38.83
N THR A 96 -3.43 23.59 39.04
CA THR A 96 -2.61 23.72 40.25
C THR A 96 -1.83 25.03 40.30
N LEU A 97 -1.32 25.53 39.16
CA LEU A 97 -0.68 26.86 39.09
C LEU A 97 -1.66 27.99 39.43
N GLN A 98 -2.90 27.92 38.95
CA GLN A 98 -3.94 28.89 39.31
C GLN A 98 -4.23 28.86 40.81
N GLU A 99 -4.31 27.67 41.41
CA GLU A 99 -4.45 27.52 42.85
C GLU A 99 -3.26 28.15 43.59
N MET A 100 -2.02 27.87 43.17
CA MET A 100 -0.81 28.44 43.78
C MET A 100 -0.77 29.96 43.66
N VAL A 101 -1.07 30.54 42.49
CA VAL A 101 -1.15 32.00 42.30
C VAL A 101 -2.21 32.62 43.21
N SER A 102 -3.37 31.99 43.34
CA SER A 102 -4.43 32.47 44.25
C SER A 102 -3.99 32.46 45.72
N ARG A 103 -3.23 31.44 46.14
CA ARG A 103 -2.66 31.34 47.48
C ARG A 103 -1.56 32.37 47.73
N ILE A 104 -0.68 32.61 46.75
CA ILE A 104 0.35 33.65 46.82
C ILE A 104 -0.29 35.04 46.98
N ASN A 105 -1.37 35.32 46.24
CA ASN A 105 -2.11 36.57 46.37
C ASN A 105 -2.73 36.74 47.76
N ARG A 106 -3.24 35.64 48.35
CA ARG A 106 -3.75 35.65 49.73
C ARG A 106 -2.64 35.91 50.75
N ILE A 107 -1.49 35.23 50.61
CA ILE A 107 -0.29 35.48 51.42
C ILE A 107 0.16 36.95 51.33
N SER A 108 0.14 37.54 50.13
CA SER A 108 0.46 38.95 49.92
C SER A 108 -0.50 39.89 50.68
N ALA A 109 -1.80 39.55 50.72
CA ALA A 109 -2.78 40.29 51.51
C ALA A 109 -2.52 40.15 53.02
N ASP A 110 -2.24 38.94 53.51
CA ASP A 110 -1.94 38.65 54.92
C ASP A 110 -0.67 39.39 55.38
N LEU A 111 0.35 39.50 54.52
CA LEU A 111 1.53 40.33 54.76
C LEU A 111 1.18 41.83 54.82
N GLY A 112 0.24 42.29 54.00
CA GLY A 112 -0.30 43.64 54.09
C GLY A 112 -0.97 43.92 55.44
N ASP A 113 -1.69 42.94 55.99
CA ASP A 113 -2.33 43.01 57.30
C ASP A 113 -1.31 43.00 58.44
N PHE A 114 -0.28 42.16 58.33
CA PHE A 114 0.84 42.15 59.27
C PHE A 114 1.55 43.53 59.35
N SER A 115 1.72 44.21 58.21
CA SER A 115 2.27 45.58 58.18
C SER A 115 1.42 46.58 58.98
N ARG A 116 0.08 46.44 58.97
CA ARG A 116 -0.81 47.27 59.78
C ARG A 116 -0.61 47.02 61.27
N SER A 117 -0.43 45.77 61.69
CA SER A 117 -0.14 45.41 63.08
C SER A 117 1.21 45.95 63.54
N LEU A 118 2.24 45.86 62.70
CA LEU A 118 3.57 46.42 62.98
C LEU A 118 3.54 47.94 63.20
N LYS A 119 2.77 48.68 62.38
CA LYS A 119 2.57 50.13 62.55
C LYS A 119 1.91 50.45 63.90
N ARG A 120 0.92 49.66 64.32
CA ARG A 120 0.27 49.82 65.63
C ARG A 120 1.25 49.54 66.78
N LEU A 121 2.08 48.52 66.65
CA LEU A 121 3.08 48.15 67.65
C LEU A 121 4.09 49.28 67.86
N ARG A 122 4.53 49.92 66.77
CA ARG A 122 5.43 51.07 66.80
C ARG A 122 4.81 52.28 67.48
N VAL A 123 3.53 52.57 67.23
CA VAL A 123 2.77 53.63 67.93
C VAL A 123 2.67 53.33 69.42
N LEU A 124 2.41 52.08 69.80
CA LEU A 124 2.38 51.64 71.20
C LEU A 124 3.75 51.75 71.88
N GLY A 125 4.84 51.40 71.19
CA GLY A 125 6.21 51.58 71.67
C GLY A 125 6.53 53.06 71.95
N ILE A 126 6.23 53.95 71.01
CA ILE A 126 6.41 55.40 71.18
C ILE A 126 5.57 55.94 72.34
N SER A 127 4.29 55.52 72.43
CA SER A 127 3.38 55.95 73.50
C SER A 127 3.88 55.48 74.87
N THR A 128 4.41 54.27 74.95
CA THR A 128 5.05 53.71 76.14
C THR A 128 6.30 54.50 76.52
N ARG A 129 7.12 54.91 75.55
CA ARG A 129 8.30 55.76 75.79
C ARG A 129 7.93 57.13 76.34
N ILE A 130 6.91 57.77 75.77
CA ILE A 130 6.40 59.08 76.22
C ILE A 130 5.89 58.97 77.66
N GLU A 131 5.07 57.97 77.94
CA GLU A 131 4.49 57.81 79.28
C GLU A 131 5.58 57.45 80.31
N SER A 132 6.56 56.61 79.95
CA SER A 132 7.71 56.28 80.80
C SER A 132 8.58 57.50 81.14
N SER A 133 8.71 58.45 80.20
CA SER A 133 9.50 59.66 80.37
C SER A 133 8.92 60.66 81.39
N ARG A 134 7.61 60.54 81.70
CA ARG A 134 6.91 61.38 82.68
C ARG A 134 7.21 61.04 84.14
N PHE A 135 7.74 59.85 84.42
CA PHE A 135 8.01 59.40 85.79
C PHE A 135 9.48 59.64 86.18
N VAL A 136 9.74 60.59 87.09
CA VAL A 136 11.11 60.96 87.51
C VAL A 136 11.79 59.85 88.34
N ASN A 137 11.04 59.10 89.17
CA ASN A 137 11.57 58.06 90.06
C ASN A 137 11.45 56.62 89.50
N ALA A 138 10.65 56.41 88.45
CA ALA A 138 10.42 55.09 87.84
C ALA A 138 10.89 55.00 86.37
N ARG A 139 11.55 56.04 85.85
CA ARG A 139 12.03 56.19 84.46
C ARG A 139 12.72 54.94 83.92
N PHE A 140 13.73 54.46 84.65
CA PHE A 140 14.53 53.28 84.27
C PHE A 140 13.74 51.96 84.21
N ARG A 141 12.57 51.85 84.86
CA ARG A 141 11.83 50.57 84.92
C ARG A 141 11.00 50.30 83.67
N PHE A 142 10.58 51.33 82.95
CA PHE A 142 9.67 51.22 81.80
C PHE A 142 10.29 51.75 80.49
N GLU A 143 11.32 52.58 80.55
CA GLU A 143 12.11 53.01 79.38
C GLU A 143 12.74 51.83 78.64
N SER A 144 13.26 50.84 79.39
CA SER A 144 13.79 49.59 78.83
C SER A 144 12.75 48.77 78.04
N LEU A 145 11.46 48.85 78.37
CA LEU A 145 10.41 48.16 77.59
C LEU A 145 10.20 48.84 76.24
N ALA A 146 10.13 50.16 76.24
CA ALA A 146 9.91 50.93 75.02
C ALA A 146 11.08 50.76 74.04
N ASP A 147 12.32 50.79 74.53
CA ASP A 147 13.52 50.57 73.72
C ASP A 147 13.56 49.15 73.13
N GLU A 148 13.14 48.15 73.91
CA GLU A 148 13.08 46.76 73.46
C GLU A 148 12.00 46.56 72.39
N VAL A 149 10.79 47.08 72.62
CA VAL A 149 9.68 47.03 71.64
C VAL A 149 10.05 47.76 70.35
N GLU A 150 10.72 48.91 70.43
CA GLU A 150 11.15 49.67 69.25
C GLU A 150 12.24 48.93 68.46
N ARG A 151 13.19 48.29 69.15
CA ARG A 151 14.23 47.46 68.51
C ARG A 151 13.63 46.23 67.86
N SER A 152 12.78 45.49 68.56
CA SER A 152 12.11 44.30 68.02
C SER A 152 11.20 44.64 66.85
N ALA A 153 10.46 45.75 66.92
CA ALA A 153 9.66 46.23 65.79
C ALA A 153 10.51 46.55 64.56
N SER A 154 11.71 47.14 64.73
CA SER A 154 12.64 47.42 63.63
C SER A 154 13.17 46.14 62.96
N VAL A 155 13.51 45.12 63.75
CA VAL A 155 13.96 43.81 63.21
C VAL A 155 12.84 43.11 62.45
N ILE A 156 11.63 43.08 63.01
CA ILE A 156 10.45 42.52 62.33
C ILE A 156 10.15 43.29 61.04
N GLU A 157 10.28 44.64 61.03
CA GLU A 157 10.08 45.47 59.83
C GLU A 157 11.02 45.08 58.69
N ALA A 158 12.31 44.88 59.00
CA ALA A 158 13.30 44.48 58.02
C ALA A 158 12.99 43.10 57.40
N ARG A 159 12.67 42.11 58.24
CA ARG A 159 12.30 40.75 57.81
C ARG A 159 10.99 40.72 57.02
N HIS A 160 9.99 41.47 57.46
CA HIS A 160 8.71 41.61 56.75
C HIS A 160 8.90 42.20 55.35
N LYS A 161 9.73 43.23 55.22
CA LYS A 161 10.04 43.86 53.93
C LYS A 161 10.75 42.90 52.97
N GLU A 162 11.71 42.12 53.47
CA GLU A 162 12.41 41.09 52.70
C GLU A 162 11.42 40.02 52.19
N MET A 163 10.56 39.53 53.08
CA MET A 163 9.50 38.57 52.74
C MET A 163 8.51 39.11 51.69
N CYS A 164 8.13 40.39 51.76
CA CYS A 164 7.26 41.01 50.75
C CYS A 164 7.91 41.05 49.36
N ILE A 165 9.21 41.33 49.29
CA ILE A 165 9.97 41.33 48.02
C ILE A 165 10.01 39.91 47.44
N GLN A 166 10.31 38.91 48.28
CA GLN A 166 10.36 37.51 47.88
C GLN A 166 9.01 37.00 47.35
N VAL A 167 7.91 37.27 48.07
CA VAL A 167 6.55 36.89 47.63
C VAL A 167 6.18 37.57 46.31
N ALA A 168 6.51 38.86 46.13
CA ALA A 168 6.23 39.58 44.89
C ALA A 168 7.01 39.00 43.69
N GLN A 169 8.27 38.61 43.88
CA GLN A 169 9.09 37.98 42.84
C GLN A 169 8.50 36.64 42.40
N VAL A 170 8.15 35.77 43.36
CA VAL A 170 7.54 34.46 43.07
C VAL A 170 6.18 34.62 42.41
N SER A 171 5.35 35.55 42.89
CA SER A 171 4.05 35.86 42.27
C SER A 171 4.20 36.26 40.79
N GLY A 172 5.18 37.10 40.47
CA GLY A 172 5.45 37.54 39.11
C GLY A 172 5.96 36.40 38.22
N ALA A 173 6.85 35.57 38.73
CA ALA A 173 7.37 34.40 38.01
C ALA A 173 6.26 33.37 37.73
N MET A 174 5.44 33.03 38.73
CA MET A 174 4.31 32.12 38.60
C MET A 174 3.26 32.63 37.61
N ALA A 175 2.91 33.92 37.68
CA ALA A 175 1.95 34.52 36.75
C ALA A 175 2.44 34.45 35.30
N LYS A 176 3.75 34.66 35.06
CA LYS A 176 4.35 34.55 33.73
C LYS A 176 4.33 33.10 33.20
N VAL A 177 4.61 32.12 34.06
CA VAL A 177 4.53 30.70 33.68
C VAL A 177 3.09 30.28 33.39
N LEU A 178 2.13 30.74 34.20
CA LEU A 178 0.71 30.48 34.00
C LEU A 178 0.21 31.06 32.67
N ASP A 179 0.55 32.30 32.34
CA ASP A 179 0.19 32.93 31.05
C ASP A 179 0.78 32.16 29.86
N GLN A 180 2.03 31.71 29.96
CA GLN A 180 2.64 30.89 28.91
C GLN A 180 1.96 29.53 28.78
N ALA A 181 1.68 28.85 29.89
CA ALA A 181 1.02 27.54 29.88
C ALA A 181 -0.39 27.60 29.27
N LEU A 182 -1.18 28.64 29.59
CA LEU A 182 -2.49 28.88 28.99
C LEU A 182 -2.43 29.10 27.48
N LYS A 183 -1.40 29.82 26.99
CA LYS A 183 -1.19 30.01 25.55
C LYS A 183 -0.85 28.70 24.84
N THR A 184 0.04 27.91 25.44
CA THR A 184 0.44 26.59 24.91
C THR A 184 -0.75 25.63 24.87
N ASP A 185 -1.57 25.54 25.92
CA ASP A 185 -2.76 24.66 25.95
C ASP A 185 -3.76 24.98 24.84
N GLY A 186 -4.01 26.27 24.58
CA GLY A 186 -4.93 26.72 23.54
C GLY A 186 -4.45 26.40 22.12
N SER A 187 -3.17 26.63 21.81
CA SER A 187 -2.61 26.35 20.48
C SER A 187 -2.40 24.85 20.23
N GLN A 188 -1.93 24.11 21.23
CA GLN A 188 -1.57 22.70 21.07
C GLN A 188 -2.79 21.80 20.87
N ASN A 189 -3.92 22.06 21.53
CA ASN A 189 -5.12 21.23 21.37
C ASN A 189 -5.60 21.18 19.92
N MET A 190 -5.69 22.34 19.26
CA MET A 190 -6.14 22.45 17.88
C MET A 190 -5.12 21.84 16.91
N ASN A 191 -3.85 22.17 17.08
CA ASN A 191 -2.79 21.73 16.17
C ASN A 191 -2.57 20.22 16.23
N THR A 192 -2.55 19.64 17.43
CA THR A 192 -2.28 18.20 17.60
C THR A 192 -3.38 17.35 16.97
N ALA A 193 -4.64 17.74 17.12
CA ALA A 193 -5.76 17.03 16.50
C ALA A 193 -5.69 17.10 14.96
N LEU A 194 -5.36 18.27 14.40
CA LEU A 194 -5.21 18.45 12.95
C LEU A 194 -4.05 17.64 12.37
N ILE A 195 -2.90 17.62 13.06
CA ILE A 195 -1.72 16.87 12.61
C ILE A 195 -1.98 15.37 12.63
N LEU A 196 -2.55 14.84 13.73
CA LEU A 196 -2.88 13.42 13.83
C LEU A 196 -3.90 12.99 12.77
N GLU A 197 -4.87 13.85 12.46
CA GLU A 197 -5.84 13.59 11.39
C GLU A 197 -5.19 13.59 10.00
N LYS A 198 -4.30 14.56 9.73
CA LYS A 198 -3.51 14.62 8.48
C LYS A 198 -2.63 13.38 8.32
N LEU A 199 -2.01 12.90 9.41
CA LEU A 199 -1.21 11.68 9.43
C LEU A 199 -2.06 10.44 9.16
N ARG A 200 -3.24 10.33 9.80
CA ARG A 200 -4.19 9.21 9.54
C ARG A 200 -4.63 9.18 8.08
N SER A 201 -5.08 10.31 7.54
CA SER A 201 -5.51 10.40 6.15
C SER A 201 -4.38 10.07 5.16
N SER A 202 -3.14 10.47 5.46
CA SER A 202 -1.97 10.15 4.63
C SER A 202 -1.62 8.65 4.70
N LEU A 203 -1.78 8.02 5.87
CA LEU A 203 -1.62 6.57 6.04
C LEU A 203 -2.68 5.79 5.25
N ASP A 204 -3.95 6.22 5.32
CA ASP A 204 -5.04 5.57 4.58
C ASP A 204 -4.82 5.72 3.05
N SER A 205 -4.30 6.87 2.60
CA SER A 205 -3.94 7.09 1.18
C SER A 205 -2.80 6.17 0.71
N LEU A 206 -1.81 5.91 1.58
CA LEU A 206 -0.73 4.96 1.32
C LEU A 206 -1.29 3.53 1.14
N GLU A 207 -2.17 3.11 2.04
CA GLU A 207 -2.81 1.79 2.03
C GLU A 207 -3.65 1.60 0.76
N GLU A 208 -4.45 2.60 0.38
CA GLU A 208 -5.26 2.56 -0.84
C GLU A 208 -4.40 2.43 -2.11
N LYS A 209 -3.32 3.21 -2.21
CA LYS A 209 -2.41 3.16 -3.36
C LYS A 209 -1.66 1.84 -3.46
N GLN A 210 -1.17 1.30 -2.35
CA GLN A 210 -0.51 0.01 -2.32
C GLN A 210 -1.47 -1.15 -2.61
N ALA A 211 -2.72 -1.08 -2.14
CA ALA A 211 -3.76 -2.05 -2.47
C ALA A 211 -4.12 -2.03 -3.97
N ALA A 212 -4.30 -0.84 -4.56
CA ALA A 212 -4.57 -0.68 -6.00
C ALA A 212 -3.41 -1.22 -6.86
N ALA A 213 -2.16 -1.00 -6.40
CA ALA A 213 -0.97 -1.51 -7.04
C ALA A 213 -0.92 -3.05 -7.03
N SER A 214 -1.20 -3.65 -5.88
CA SER A 214 -1.25 -5.10 -5.69
C SER A 214 -2.37 -5.76 -6.53
N ALA A 215 -3.56 -5.14 -6.56
CA ALA A 215 -4.69 -5.61 -7.36
C ALA A 215 -4.38 -5.61 -8.87
N THR A 216 -3.71 -4.56 -9.37
CA THR A 216 -3.29 -4.47 -10.77
C THR A 216 -2.28 -5.55 -11.12
N MET A 217 -1.30 -5.81 -10.25
CA MET A 217 -0.34 -6.93 -10.40
C MET A 217 -1.03 -8.29 -10.43
N GLY A 218 -2.01 -8.51 -9.57
CA GLY A 218 -2.80 -9.74 -9.55
C GLY A 218 -3.60 -9.95 -10.85
N SER A 219 -4.26 -8.90 -11.35
CA SER A 219 -4.96 -8.92 -12.64
C SER A 219 -4.01 -9.22 -13.80
N LEU A 220 -2.82 -8.59 -13.81
CA LEU A 220 -1.80 -8.79 -14.83
C LEU A 220 -1.26 -10.23 -14.85
N SER A 221 -1.06 -10.82 -13.67
CA SER A 221 -0.67 -12.23 -13.53
C SER A 221 -1.74 -13.18 -14.09
N SER A 222 -3.01 -12.99 -13.72
CA SER A 222 -4.12 -13.81 -14.23
C SER A 222 -4.24 -13.73 -15.75
N ARG A 223 -4.19 -12.51 -16.31
CA ARG A 223 -4.32 -12.31 -17.76
C ARG A 223 -3.12 -12.87 -18.53
N SER A 224 -1.92 -12.77 -17.99
CA SER A 224 -0.73 -13.37 -18.60
C SER A 224 -0.83 -14.89 -18.62
N HIS A 225 -1.39 -15.50 -17.57
CA HIS A 225 -1.68 -16.93 -17.52
C HIS A 225 -2.69 -17.34 -18.61
N ASP A 226 -3.76 -16.56 -18.79
CA ASP A 226 -4.75 -16.82 -19.85
C ASP A 226 -4.14 -16.71 -21.25
N VAL A 227 -3.19 -15.78 -21.46
CA VAL A 227 -2.42 -15.68 -22.70
C VAL A 227 -1.56 -16.93 -22.94
N VAL A 228 -0.83 -17.41 -21.93
CA VAL A 228 -0.03 -18.65 -22.04
C VAL A 228 -0.92 -19.85 -22.37
N ALA A 229 -2.09 -19.96 -21.73
CA ALA A 229 -3.05 -21.03 -21.99
C ALA A 229 -3.59 -20.97 -23.42
N SER A 230 -3.94 -19.77 -23.91
CA SER A 230 -4.43 -19.55 -25.27
C SER A 230 -3.37 -19.88 -26.32
N ILE A 231 -2.12 -19.50 -26.10
CA ILE A 231 -1.01 -19.86 -27.00
C ILE A 231 -0.81 -21.39 -27.01
N SER A 232 -0.88 -22.03 -25.84
CA SER A 232 -0.77 -23.49 -25.72
C SER A 232 -1.88 -24.22 -26.48
N GLU A 233 -3.12 -23.72 -26.42
CA GLU A 233 -4.24 -24.26 -27.22
C GLU A 233 -3.98 -24.14 -28.73
N VAL A 234 -3.37 -23.03 -29.17
CA VAL A 234 -3.01 -22.83 -30.58
C VAL A 234 -1.89 -23.78 -31.00
N ILE A 235 -0.88 -24.01 -30.16
CA ILE A 235 0.19 -25.01 -30.41
C ILE A 235 -0.41 -26.41 -30.53
N MET A 236 -1.32 -26.80 -29.62
CA MET A 236 -2.02 -28.09 -29.72
C MET A 236 -2.85 -28.20 -30.99
N SER A 237 -3.52 -27.10 -31.38
CA SER A 237 -4.32 -27.08 -32.60
C SER A 237 -3.45 -27.32 -33.84
N LEU A 238 -2.20 -26.83 -33.87
CA LEU A 238 -1.25 -26.95 -35.00
C LEU A 238 -0.99 -28.39 -35.46
N GLN A 239 -1.28 -29.39 -34.62
CA GLN A 239 -1.21 -30.82 -34.97
C GLN A 239 -2.11 -31.21 -36.15
N PHE A 240 -3.11 -30.39 -36.52
CA PHE A 240 -3.93 -30.60 -37.72
C PHE A 240 -3.08 -30.69 -39.01
N HIS A 241 -1.89 -30.07 -39.04
CA HIS A 241 -1.00 -30.16 -40.20
C HIS A 241 -0.53 -31.58 -40.47
N ASP A 242 -0.26 -32.38 -39.43
CA ASP A 242 0.14 -33.78 -39.60
C ASP A 242 -0.98 -34.62 -40.22
N ILE A 243 -2.23 -34.38 -39.79
CA ILE A 243 -3.43 -34.96 -40.39
C ILE A 243 -3.54 -34.60 -41.87
N CYS A 244 -3.39 -33.32 -42.21
CA CYS A 244 -3.49 -32.85 -43.59
C CYS A 244 -2.35 -33.39 -44.46
N ARG A 245 -1.14 -33.51 -43.92
CA ARG A 245 0.01 -34.13 -44.60
C ARG A 245 -0.29 -35.58 -44.96
N GLN A 246 -0.77 -36.39 -44.01
CA GLN A 246 -1.09 -37.80 -44.26
C GLN A 246 -2.17 -37.95 -45.34
N GLN A 247 -3.22 -37.11 -45.31
CA GLN A 247 -4.24 -37.12 -46.34
C GLN A 247 -3.68 -36.79 -47.73
N MET A 248 -2.80 -35.78 -47.83
CA MET A 248 -2.12 -35.43 -49.08
C MET A 248 -1.24 -36.59 -49.58
N GLU A 249 -0.51 -37.26 -48.69
CA GLU A 249 0.32 -38.43 -49.03
C GLU A 249 -0.53 -39.59 -49.55
N HIS A 250 -1.65 -39.92 -48.89
CA HIS A 250 -2.57 -40.96 -49.34
C HIS A 250 -3.20 -40.64 -50.70
N VAL A 251 -3.54 -39.37 -50.96
CA VAL A 251 -4.01 -38.95 -52.28
C VAL A 251 -2.92 -39.13 -53.33
N GLY A 252 -1.68 -38.72 -53.02
CA GLY A 252 -0.54 -38.91 -53.91
C GLY A 252 -0.27 -40.38 -54.23
N GLU A 253 -0.28 -41.25 -53.22
CA GLU A 253 -0.13 -42.70 -53.38
C GLU A 253 -1.29 -43.31 -54.20
N ALA A 254 -2.52 -42.88 -53.97
CA ALA A 254 -3.68 -43.36 -54.72
C ALA A 254 -3.60 -43.01 -56.21
N ILE A 255 -3.10 -41.82 -56.55
CA ILE A 255 -2.89 -41.41 -57.94
C ILE A 255 -1.70 -42.17 -58.57
N GLU A 256 -0.63 -42.44 -57.82
CA GLU A 256 0.51 -43.24 -58.30
C GLU A 256 0.16 -44.71 -58.57
N ASP A 257 -0.64 -45.31 -57.70
CA ASP A 257 -1.21 -46.65 -57.91
C ASP A 257 -2.06 -46.67 -59.18
N LEU A 258 -2.86 -45.63 -59.39
CA LEU A 258 -3.69 -45.49 -60.59
C LEU A 258 -2.84 -45.37 -61.86
N ILE A 259 -1.80 -44.55 -61.86
CA ILE A 259 -0.83 -44.45 -62.98
C ILE A 259 -0.16 -45.81 -63.24
N SER A 260 0.22 -46.52 -62.18
CA SER A 260 0.87 -47.84 -62.28
C SER A 260 -0.07 -48.91 -62.85
N SER A 261 -1.35 -48.88 -62.45
CA SER A 261 -2.38 -49.78 -62.98
C SER A 261 -2.66 -49.54 -64.48
N LEU A 262 -2.70 -48.27 -64.90
CA LEU A 262 -2.86 -47.88 -66.29
C LEU A 262 -1.65 -48.28 -67.16
N GLY A 263 -0.45 -48.24 -66.59
CA GLY A 263 0.77 -48.73 -67.26
C GLY A 263 0.82 -50.26 -67.45
N GLN A 264 0.10 -51.03 -66.63
CA GLN A 264 0.05 -52.50 -66.72
C GLN A 264 -1.08 -53.03 -67.63
N GLU A 265 -2.19 -52.30 -67.79
CA GLU A 265 -3.32 -52.66 -68.67
C GLU A 265 -3.08 -52.42 -70.17
N SER A 266 -1.93 -51.85 -70.55
CA SER A 266 -1.52 -51.60 -71.95
C SER A 266 -1.07 -52.87 -72.73
N ALA A 267 -1.50 -54.07 -72.30
CA ALA A 267 -1.20 -55.31 -73.01
C ALA A 267 -2.20 -55.54 -74.17
N PRO A 268 -1.75 -55.93 -75.38
CA PRO A 268 -2.63 -55.97 -76.56
C PRO A 268 -3.72 -57.05 -76.39
N VAL A 269 -4.98 -56.62 -76.37
CA VAL A 269 -6.15 -57.50 -76.40
C VAL A 269 -6.49 -57.78 -77.86
N GLU A 270 -6.45 -59.04 -78.30
CA GLU A 270 -6.60 -59.41 -79.72
C GLU A 270 -8.04 -59.22 -80.31
N ASP A 271 -8.99 -58.68 -79.55
CA ASP A 271 -10.40 -58.55 -79.93
C ASP A 271 -10.93 -57.11 -79.84
N LYS A 272 -11.19 -56.46 -80.99
CA LYS A 272 -11.55 -55.03 -81.10
C LYS A 272 -12.84 -54.63 -80.36
N GLN A 273 -13.77 -55.55 -80.13
CA GLN A 273 -15.01 -55.28 -79.36
C GLN A 273 -14.83 -55.49 -77.85
N GLY A 274 -13.94 -56.39 -77.45
CA GLY A 274 -13.54 -56.56 -76.04
C GLY A 274 -12.59 -55.46 -75.56
N GLU A 275 -11.77 -54.93 -76.48
CA GLU A 275 -10.82 -53.83 -76.23
C GLU A 275 -11.56 -52.51 -75.89
N GLU A 276 -12.62 -52.14 -76.64
CA GLU A 276 -13.45 -50.96 -76.34
C GLU A 276 -14.22 -51.09 -75.00
N ALA A 277 -14.74 -52.28 -74.67
CA ALA A 277 -15.46 -52.50 -73.41
C ALA A 277 -14.53 -52.52 -72.19
N CYS A 278 -13.35 -53.11 -72.34
CA CYS A 278 -12.29 -53.13 -71.31
C CYS A 278 -11.76 -51.70 -71.05
N LEU A 279 -11.45 -50.95 -72.12
CA LEU A 279 -11.01 -49.56 -72.03
C LEU A 279 -12.08 -48.64 -71.43
N ALA A 280 -13.37 -48.87 -71.73
CA ALA A 280 -14.47 -48.11 -71.12
C ALA A 280 -14.59 -48.39 -69.61
N SER A 281 -14.43 -49.64 -69.16
CA SER A 281 -14.43 -49.97 -67.72
C SER A 281 -13.22 -49.38 -66.98
N SER A 282 -12.04 -49.39 -67.59
CA SER A 282 -10.84 -48.76 -67.02
C SER A 282 -10.98 -47.23 -66.96
N CYS A 283 -11.52 -46.59 -68.00
CA CYS A 283 -11.88 -45.15 -67.99
C CYS A 283 -12.85 -44.82 -66.84
N ALA A 284 -13.87 -45.64 -66.64
CA ALA A 284 -14.85 -45.44 -65.57
C ALA A 284 -14.22 -45.58 -64.17
N SER A 285 -13.33 -46.56 -63.98
CA SER A 285 -12.59 -46.75 -62.73
C SER A 285 -11.66 -45.57 -62.43
N VAL A 286 -10.90 -45.11 -63.43
CA VAL A 286 -10.04 -43.91 -63.30
C VAL A 286 -10.86 -42.68 -62.96
N TYR A 287 -11.96 -42.45 -63.65
CA TYR A 287 -12.86 -41.32 -63.39
C TYR A 287 -13.38 -41.33 -61.94
N ARG A 288 -13.76 -42.50 -61.42
CA ARG A 288 -14.26 -42.67 -60.04
C ARG A 288 -13.17 -42.40 -59.00
N ILE A 289 -11.97 -42.95 -59.20
CA ILE A 289 -10.84 -42.74 -58.29
C ILE A 289 -10.44 -41.26 -58.31
N CYS A 290 -10.31 -40.63 -59.47
CA CYS A 290 -10.03 -39.20 -59.60
C CYS A 290 -11.08 -38.33 -58.91
N ARG A 291 -12.38 -38.67 -59.04
CA ARG A 291 -13.46 -37.96 -58.33
C ARG A 291 -13.33 -38.05 -56.82
N LEU A 292 -12.99 -39.24 -56.32
CA LEU A 292 -12.78 -39.45 -54.89
C LEU A 292 -11.54 -38.68 -54.39
N GLN A 293 -10.42 -38.75 -55.12
CA GLN A 293 -9.20 -38.02 -54.75
C GLN A 293 -9.40 -36.50 -54.78
N LEU A 294 -10.18 -36.00 -55.74
CA LEU A 294 -10.58 -34.60 -55.78
C LEU A 294 -11.38 -34.21 -54.54
N ALA A 295 -12.35 -35.03 -54.12
CA ALA A 295 -13.12 -34.79 -52.91
C ALA A 295 -12.25 -34.81 -51.64
N GLN A 296 -11.28 -35.72 -51.55
CA GLN A 296 -10.30 -35.76 -50.45
C GLN A 296 -9.44 -34.49 -50.42
N LEU A 297 -8.89 -34.06 -51.57
CA LEU A 297 -8.09 -32.83 -51.65
C LEU A 297 -8.88 -31.57 -51.34
N SER A 298 -10.14 -31.48 -51.79
CA SER A 298 -11.02 -30.36 -51.45
C SER A 298 -11.28 -30.30 -49.95
N TYR A 299 -11.57 -31.44 -49.31
CA TYR A 299 -11.72 -31.51 -47.86
C TYR A 299 -10.46 -31.09 -47.10
N THR A 300 -9.29 -31.60 -47.51
CA THR A 300 -8.00 -31.22 -46.89
C THR A 300 -7.73 -29.73 -47.07
N LYS A 301 -8.02 -29.16 -48.23
CA LYS A 301 -7.91 -27.72 -48.48
C LYS A 301 -8.80 -26.90 -47.55
N GLU A 302 -10.09 -27.24 -47.44
CA GLU A 302 -11.04 -26.54 -46.56
C GLU A 302 -10.60 -26.62 -45.10
N THR A 303 -10.19 -27.82 -44.66
CA THR A 303 -9.68 -28.04 -43.29
C THR A 303 -8.47 -27.17 -42.97
N ILE A 304 -7.50 -27.05 -43.89
CA ILE A 304 -6.31 -26.20 -43.70
C ILE A 304 -6.68 -24.72 -43.60
N VAL A 305 -7.59 -24.26 -44.47
CA VAL A 305 -8.02 -22.85 -44.48
C VAL A 305 -8.75 -22.51 -43.18
N GLU A 306 -9.72 -23.32 -42.77
CA GLU A 306 -10.48 -23.09 -41.53
C GLU A 306 -9.59 -23.15 -40.28
N ALA A 307 -8.69 -24.14 -40.20
CA ALA A 307 -7.78 -24.26 -39.07
C ALA A 307 -6.85 -23.05 -38.95
N ILE A 308 -6.33 -22.53 -40.07
CA ILE A 308 -5.44 -21.36 -40.07
C ILE A 308 -6.21 -20.07 -39.79
N GLU A 309 -7.42 -19.90 -40.31
CA GLU A 309 -8.29 -18.76 -39.95
C GLU A 309 -8.58 -18.74 -38.45
N ARG A 310 -8.80 -19.90 -37.83
CA ARG A 310 -8.97 -20.04 -36.37
C ARG A 310 -7.69 -19.66 -35.61
N ILE A 311 -6.52 -20.07 -36.09
CA ILE A 311 -5.22 -19.70 -35.51
C ILE A 311 -5.00 -18.19 -35.58
N VAL A 312 -5.22 -17.58 -36.75
CA VAL A 312 -5.09 -16.14 -36.96
C VAL A 312 -6.03 -15.37 -36.04
N GLY A 313 -7.31 -15.76 -35.95
CA GLY A 313 -8.26 -15.13 -35.03
C GLY A 313 -7.87 -15.29 -33.55
N SER A 314 -7.32 -16.44 -33.17
CA SER A 314 -6.81 -16.66 -31.81
C SER A 314 -5.58 -15.80 -31.51
N MET A 315 -4.66 -15.65 -32.47
CA MET A 315 -3.49 -14.77 -32.36
C MET A 315 -3.88 -13.29 -32.22
N ASP A 316 -4.87 -12.82 -32.97
CA ASP A 316 -5.38 -11.45 -32.84
C ASP A 316 -6.01 -11.21 -31.45
N ASN A 317 -6.80 -12.16 -30.94
CA ASN A 317 -7.36 -12.09 -29.59
C ASN A 317 -6.27 -12.05 -28.50
N ILE A 318 -5.18 -12.82 -28.68
CA ILE A 318 -4.02 -12.80 -27.78
C ILE A 318 -3.34 -11.43 -27.84
N ALA A 319 -3.10 -10.89 -29.04
CA ALA A 319 -2.48 -9.57 -29.21
C ALA A 319 -3.30 -8.45 -28.55
N ASP A 320 -4.62 -8.48 -28.68
CA ASP A 320 -5.52 -7.52 -28.04
C ASP A 320 -5.55 -7.67 -26.50
N SER A 321 -5.44 -8.91 -26.00
CA SER A 321 -5.30 -9.17 -24.57
C SER A 321 -4.00 -8.56 -24.02
N ILE A 322 -2.90 -8.67 -24.76
CA ILE A 322 -1.60 -8.06 -24.41
C ILE A 322 -1.64 -6.53 -24.50
N ASP A 323 -2.32 -5.96 -25.50
CA ASP A 323 -2.47 -4.50 -25.62
C ASP A 323 -3.25 -3.90 -24.44
N ASN A 324 -4.26 -4.61 -23.95
CA ASN A 324 -4.98 -4.23 -22.75
C ASN A 324 -4.10 -4.36 -21.49
N MET A 325 -3.28 -5.42 -21.36
CA MET A 325 -2.29 -5.54 -20.28
C MET A 325 -1.32 -4.35 -20.29
N LYS A 326 -0.81 -3.97 -21.47
CA LYS A 326 0.04 -2.80 -21.67
C LYS A 326 -0.63 -1.51 -21.20
N ARG A 327 -1.92 -1.31 -21.49
CA ARG A 327 -2.66 -0.13 -21.02
C ARG A 327 -2.76 -0.08 -19.49
N ASP A 328 -3.00 -1.23 -18.86
CA ASP A 328 -3.07 -1.32 -17.39
C ASP A 328 -1.70 -0.98 -16.76
N ILE A 329 -0.60 -1.46 -17.35
CA ILE A 329 0.78 -1.11 -16.96
C ILE A 329 1.03 0.40 -17.10
N TYR A 330 0.65 1.01 -18.23
CA TYR A 330 0.84 2.46 -18.45
C TYR A 330 0.04 3.34 -17.49
N ASN A 331 -1.22 2.98 -17.23
CA ASN A 331 -2.06 3.72 -16.29
C ASN A 331 -1.46 3.72 -14.88
N MET A 332 -0.84 2.61 -14.48
CA MET A 332 -0.19 2.50 -13.18
C MET A 332 1.09 3.33 -13.10
N LEU A 333 1.96 3.26 -14.12
CA LEU A 333 3.20 4.06 -14.19
C LEU A 333 2.92 5.58 -14.25
N SER A 334 1.80 6.00 -14.85
CA SER A 334 1.45 7.42 -15.01
C SER A 334 0.71 8.01 -13.80
N SER A 335 0.25 7.17 -12.86
CA SER A 335 -0.56 7.61 -11.71
C SER A 335 0.25 8.23 -10.55
N ASP A 336 1.58 8.27 -10.68
CA ASP A 336 2.51 8.81 -9.68
C ASP A 336 2.80 10.31 -9.83
N ASP A 337 2.42 10.95 -10.95
CA ASP A 337 2.95 12.28 -11.33
C ASP A 337 2.01 13.49 -11.07
N ASP A 338 0.72 13.29 -10.75
CA ASP A 338 -0.26 14.39 -10.85
C ASP A 338 -0.62 15.12 -9.52
N THR A 339 0.00 14.77 -8.39
CA THR A 339 -0.12 15.55 -7.15
C THR A 339 1.22 15.59 -6.42
N GLY A 340 2.00 16.66 -6.65
CA GLY A 340 3.42 16.83 -6.28
C GLY A 340 3.82 16.80 -4.79
N GLU A 341 3.10 16.08 -3.94
CA GLU A 341 3.58 15.65 -2.62
C GLU A 341 3.30 14.16 -2.42
N SER A 342 4.36 13.35 -2.44
CA SER A 342 4.30 11.94 -2.05
C SER A 342 3.64 11.84 -0.67
N TYR A 343 2.72 10.89 -0.52
CA TYR A 343 2.06 10.59 0.76
C TYR A 343 3.09 10.35 1.88
N LEU A 344 4.28 9.84 1.55
CA LEU A 344 5.41 9.68 2.49
C LEU A 344 5.93 11.03 2.98
N SER A 345 6.08 12.03 2.10
CA SER A 345 6.52 13.37 2.50
C SER A 345 5.50 14.07 3.40
N ARG A 346 4.20 13.85 3.18
CA ARG A 346 3.13 14.34 4.08
C ARG A 346 3.17 13.67 5.45
N LEU A 347 3.53 12.39 5.51
CA LEU A 347 3.74 11.68 6.77
C LEU A 347 4.98 12.20 7.52
N GLU A 348 6.08 12.45 6.81
CA GLU A 348 7.30 13.04 7.38
C GLU A 348 7.04 14.44 7.96
N GLU A 349 6.40 15.32 7.20
CA GLU A 349 6.05 16.67 7.63
C GLU A 349 5.16 16.61 8.88
N GLY A 350 4.12 15.77 8.88
CA GLY A 350 3.25 15.61 10.05
C GLY A 350 3.98 15.05 11.27
N ALA A 351 4.98 14.18 11.09
CA ALA A 351 5.80 13.65 12.18
C ALA A 351 6.74 14.71 12.76
N GLU A 352 7.34 15.53 11.91
CA GLU A 352 8.16 16.66 12.31
C GLU A 352 7.33 17.70 13.08
N ASP A 353 6.09 17.96 12.63
CA ASP A 353 5.13 18.81 13.33
C ASP A 353 4.80 18.28 14.73
N VAL A 354 4.61 16.96 14.88
CA VAL A 354 4.45 16.33 16.21
C VAL A 354 5.67 16.60 17.07
N LEU A 355 6.89 16.45 16.54
CA LEU A 355 8.13 16.66 17.29
C LEU A 355 8.29 18.12 17.75
N ILE A 356 7.91 19.08 16.91
CA ILE A 356 7.86 20.50 17.27
C ILE A 356 6.92 20.72 18.47
N LEU A 357 5.73 20.12 18.45
CA LEU A 357 4.77 20.21 19.56
C LEU A 357 5.31 19.57 20.84
N VAL A 358 5.94 18.40 20.76
CA VAL A 358 6.57 17.74 21.91
C VAL A 358 7.62 18.65 22.54
N ASN A 359 8.49 19.23 21.71
CA ASN A 359 9.59 20.08 22.19
C ASN A 359 9.05 21.38 22.83
N GLU A 360 8.00 21.97 22.29
CA GLU A 360 7.33 23.13 22.89
C GLU A 360 6.70 22.80 24.25
N ASN A 361 6.10 21.61 24.38
CA ASN A 361 5.56 21.14 25.66
C ASN A 361 6.68 20.88 26.68
N SER A 362 7.78 20.25 26.25
CA SER A 362 8.95 20.02 27.11
C SER A 362 9.53 21.35 27.62
N ARG A 363 9.69 22.35 26.75
CA ARG A 363 10.16 23.69 27.15
C ARG A 363 9.23 24.37 28.16
N THR A 364 7.92 24.23 27.98
CA THR A 364 6.92 24.77 28.92
C THR A 364 7.03 24.06 30.27
N THR A 365 7.22 22.74 30.25
CA THR A 365 7.41 21.89 31.42
C THR A 365 8.74 22.16 32.16
N ASP A 366 9.80 22.53 31.46
CA ASP A 366 11.08 22.91 32.09
C ASP A 366 11.00 24.28 32.78
N ARG A 367 10.37 25.27 32.13
CA ARG A 367 10.10 26.57 32.74
C ARG A 367 9.22 26.45 33.99
N LEU A 368 8.28 25.52 33.96
CA LEU A 368 7.47 25.16 35.12
C LEU A 368 8.35 24.63 36.26
N GLY A 369 9.31 23.74 35.97
CA GLY A 369 10.29 23.24 36.94
C GLY A 369 11.13 24.36 37.58
N GLU A 370 11.64 25.30 36.78
CA GLU A 370 12.38 26.45 37.32
C GLU A 370 11.54 27.28 38.29
N ALA A 371 10.28 27.51 37.96
CA ALA A 371 9.40 28.32 38.78
C ALA A 371 8.94 27.59 40.05
N ILE A 372 8.71 26.26 40.00
CA ILE A 372 8.47 25.43 41.20
C ILE A 372 9.69 25.45 42.12
N ARG A 373 10.90 25.36 41.56
CA ARG A 373 12.14 25.43 42.35
C ARG A 373 12.25 26.78 43.06
N SER A 374 12.01 27.88 42.35
CA SER A 374 11.98 29.22 42.92
C SER A 374 10.91 29.35 44.03
N VAL A 375 9.72 28.79 43.82
CA VAL A 375 8.66 28.72 44.82
C VAL A 375 9.11 27.97 46.08
N THR A 376 9.78 26.83 45.91
CA THR A 376 10.22 25.96 47.01
C THR A 376 11.31 26.62 47.83
N GLU A 377 12.34 27.15 47.17
CA GLU A 377 13.44 27.89 47.81
C GLU A 377 12.92 29.12 48.56
N THR A 378 12.01 29.88 47.93
CA THR A 378 11.42 31.07 48.54
C THR A 378 10.52 30.73 49.72
N SER A 379 9.68 29.69 49.60
CA SER A 379 8.79 29.27 50.70
C SER A 379 9.59 28.77 51.91
N SER A 380 10.73 28.12 51.70
CA SER A 380 11.64 27.71 52.78
C SER A 380 12.26 28.93 53.48
N SER A 381 12.82 29.88 52.72
CA SER A 381 13.41 31.12 53.26
C SER A 381 12.39 31.97 54.01
N ILE A 382 11.15 32.02 53.51
CA ILE A 382 10.08 32.73 54.19
C ILE A 382 9.67 32.00 55.47
N SER A 383 9.53 30.67 55.45
CA SER A 383 9.18 29.91 56.66
C SER A 383 10.19 30.12 57.79
N GLU A 384 11.49 30.18 57.48
CA GLU A 384 12.53 30.55 58.45
C GLU A 384 12.35 31.98 58.99
N SER A 385 12.00 32.93 58.12
CA SER A 385 11.75 34.32 58.51
C SER A 385 10.51 34.46 59.39
N VAL A 386 9.45 33.69 59.13
CA VAL A 386 8.22 33.68 59.92
C VAL A 386 8.47 33.12 61.32
N LEU A 387 9.23 32.02 61.43
CA LEU A 387 9.64 31.46 62.72
C LEU A 387 10.48 32.46 63.53
N ALA A 388 11.45 33.12 62.90
CA ALA A 388 12.24 34.15 63.57
C ALA A 388 11.38 35.35 64.03
N ILE A 389 10.34 35.71 63.27
CA ILE A 389 9.38 36.74 63.69
C ILE A 389 8.54 36.25 64.88
N GLN A 390 8.09 35.00 64.89
CA GLN A 390 7.34 34.42 66.01
C GLN A 390 8.14 34.46 67.30
N ASP A 391 9.42 34.08 67.26
CA ASP A 391 10.32 34.14 68.43
C ASP A 391 10.39 35.57 69.00
N ILE A 392 10.56 36.57 68.13
CA ILE A 392 10.61 37.99 68.54
C ILE A 392 9.26 38.46 69.08
N VAL A 393 8.14 38.05 68.48
CA VAL A 393 6.80 38.43 68.93
C VAL A 393 6.48 37.79 70.29
N ASP A 394 6.92 36.56 70.54
CA ASP A 394 6.83 35.90 71.84
C ASP A 394 7.68 36.60 72.90
N ASP A 395 8.88 37.07 72.56
CA ASP A 395 9.69 37.90 73.45
C ASP A 395 8.96 39.20 73.82
N ILE A 396 8.36 39.90 72.84
CA ILE A 396 7.55 41.10 73.08
C ILE A 396 6.37 40.79 74.01
N LYS A 397 5.71 39.64 73.81
CA LYS A 397 4.61 39.19 74.66
C LYS A 397 5.07 38.99 76.11
N LEU A 398 6.19 38.30 76.34
CA LEU A 398 6.78 38.10 77.67
C LEU A 398 7.23 39.43 78.31
N LEU A 399 7.85 40.31 77.53
CA LEU A 399 8.26 41.65 77.96
C LEU A 399 7.06 42.49 78.41
N SER A 400 5.99 42.49 77.61
CA SER A 400 4.76 43.21 77.93
C SER A 400 4.06 42.66 79.18
N LEU A 401 4.05 41.34 79.36
CA LEU A 401 3.52 40.70 80.56
C LEU A 401 4.33 41.09 81.81
N ASN A 402 5.66 41.01 81.72
CA ASN A 402 6.56 41.41 82.80
C ASN A 402 6.41 42.90 83.15
N ALA A 403 6.24 43.75 82.15
CA ALA A 403 5.96 45.16 82.34
C ALA A 403 4.60 45.41 82.99
N ARG A 404 3.55 44.66 82.59
CA ARG A 404 2.21 44.75 83.20
C ARG A 404 2.26 44.40 84.69
N ILE A 405 3.01 43.35 85.07
CA ILE A 405 3.21 42.96 86.48
C ILE A 405 3.95 44.07 87.24
N LYS A 406 5.05 44.59 86.68
CA LYS A 406 5.81 45.70 87.31
C LYS A 406 4.98 46.98 87.43
N ALA A 407 4.13 47.27 86.45
CA ALA A 407 3.20 48.39 86.46
C ALA A 407 2.12 48.24 87.54
N ALA A 408 1.56 47.04 87.71
CA ALA A 408 0.64 46.73 88.80
C ALA A 408 1.31 46.90 90.19
N MET A 409 2.57 46.49 90.34
CA MET A 409 3.34 46.68 91.57
C MET A 409 3.66 48.16 91.89
N ALA A 410 3.72 49.02 90.87
CA ALA A 410 3.95 50.46 91.02
C ALA A 410 2.69 51.25 91.43
N GLY A 411 1.52 50.60 91.54
CA GLY A 411 0.29 51.22 92.04
C GLY A 411 -0.27 52.31 91.12
N HIS A 412 -0.58 53.50 91.66
CA HIS A 412 -1.22 54.57 90.89
C HIS A 412 -0.32 55.13 89.77
N GLU A 413 1.01 55.09 89.95
CA GLU A 413 1.99 55.56 88.95
C GLU A 413 2.09 54.62 87.74
N GLY A 414 1.78 53.32 87.88
CA GLY A 414 1.89 52.35 86.80
C GLY A 414 0.63 52.13 85.96
N ARG A 415 -0.51 52.75 86.29
CA ARG A 415 -1.80 52.46 85.64
C ARG A 415 -1.79 52.67 84.12
N SER A 416 -1.22 53.78 83.64
CA SER A 416 -1.16 54.09 82.21
C SER A 416 -0.24 53.13 81.45
N VAL A 417 0.91 52.76 82.02
CA VAL A 417 1.84 51.77 81.47
C VAL A 417 1.23 50.36 81.48
N SER A 418 0.42 50.03 82.48
CA SER A 418 -0.29 48.74 82.56
C SER A 418 -1.26 48.55 81.39
N VAL A 419 -2.05 49.58 81.06
CA VAL A 419 -2.98 49.55 79.91
C VAL A 419 -2.22 49.46 78.58
N LEU A 420 -1.12 50.21 78.43
CA LEU A 420 -0.27 50.11 77.23
C LEU A 420 0.38 48.74 77.10
N SER A 421 0.83 48.15 78.20
CA SER A 421 1.42 46.80 78.23
C SER A 421 0.38 45.73 77.85
N GLU A 422 -0.86 45.84 78.34
CA GLU A 422 -1.95 44.96 77.91
C GLU A 422 -2.28 45.10 76.42
N ALA A 423 -2.23 46.32 75.88
CA ALA A 423 -2.43 46.55 74.46
C ALA A 423 -1.29 45.97 73.60
N ILE A 424 -0.03 46.06 74.07
CA ILE A 424 1.13 45.43 73.43
C ILE A 424 1.00 43.91 73.47
N GLU A 425 0.64 43.32 74.62
CA GLU A 425 0.44 41.88 74.79
C GLU A 425 -0.62 41.33 73.83
N ARG A 426 -1.76 42.03 73.73
CA ARG A 426 -2.84 41.67 72.83
C ARG A 426 -2.41 41.75 71.37
N LEU A 427 -1.71 42.81 70.99
CA LEU A 427 -1.20 42.98 69.63
C LEU A 427 -0.14 41.92 69.27
N ALA A 428 0.75 41.57 70.20
CA ALA A 428 1.71 40.48 70.02
C ALA A 428 0.98 39.14 69.81
N SER A 429 -0.09 38.88 70.60
CA SER A 429 -0.91 37.68 70.38
C SER A 429 -1.61 37.67 69.02
N ASP A 430 -2.05 38.82 68.51
CA ASP A 430 -2.65 38.92 67.18
C ASP A 430 -1.59 38.72 66.08
N MET A 431 -0.38 39.25 66.27
CA MET A 431 0.74 39.06 65.33
C MET A 431 1.19 37.59 65.26
N ASN A 432 1.22 36.85 66.38
CA ASN A 432 1.53 35.43 66.37
C ASN A 432 0.53 34.60 65.57
N LYS A 433 -0.77 34.88 65.71
CA LYS A 433 -1.81 34.19 64.93
C LYS A 433 -1.62 34.39 63.43
N VAL A 434 -1.35 35.63 63.01
CA VAL A 434 -1.07 35.92 61.59
C VAL A 434 0.18 35.17 61.12
N SER A 435 1.24 35.09 61.95
CA SER A 435 2.43 34.30 61.62
C SER A 435 2.16 32.78 61.55
N GLU A 436 1.31 32.23 62.43
CA GLU A 436 0.90 30.81 62.37
C GLU A 436 0.13 30.51 61.08
N ASP A 437 -0.84 31.38 60.72
CA ASP A 437 -1.61 31.26 59.48
C ASP A 437 -0.71 31.35 58.24
N LEU A 438 0.31 32.22 58.29
CA LEU A 438 1.31 32.39 57.25
C LEU A 438 2.19 31.14 57.08
N SER A 439 2.69 30.56 58.17
CA SER A 439 3.44 29.29 58.17
C SER A 439 2.62 28.13 57.59
N CYS A 440 1.34 28.03 57.95
CA CYS A 440 0.43 27.04 57.40
C CYS A 440 0.24 27.23 55.88
N SER A 441 0.07 28.48 55.45
CA SER A 441 -0.12 28.82 54.03
C SER A 441 1.10 28.44 53.17
N PHE A 442 2.33 28.70 53.65
CA PHE A 442 3.56 28.28 52.96
C PHE A 442 3.73 26.76 52.93
N SER A 443 3.37 26.06 54.00
CA SER A 443 3.42 24.59 54.03
C SER A 443 2.49 23.96 52.99
N MET A 444 1.27 24.49 52.84
CA MET A 444 0.34 24.07 51.79
C MET A 444 0.88 24.38 50.39
N LEU A 445 1.57 25.51 50.24
CA LEU A 445 2.17 25.93 48.97
C LEU A 445 3.33 25.01 48.57
N LEU A 446 4.17 24.59 49.53
CA LEU A 446 5.21 23.57 49.35
C LEU A 446 4.63 22.21 48.95
N ALA A 447 3.52 21.78 49.56
CA ALA A 447 2.86 20.53 49.19
C ALA A 447 2.39 20.53 47.72
N ARG A 448 1.79 21.64 47.26
CA ARG A 448 1.39 21.83 45.86
C ARG A 448 2.57 21.88 44.90
N ALA A 449 3.66 22.53 45.31
CA ALA A 449 4.91 22.58 44.54
C ALA A 449 5.46 21.17 44.30
N SER A 450 5.49 20.33 45.34
CA SER A 450 5.97 18.93 45.25
C SER A 450 5.06 18.05 44.38
N GLU A 451 3.74 18.25 44.42
CA GLU A 451 2.78 17.54 43.57
C GLU A 451 3.06 17.82 42.08
N LEU A 452 3.32 19.08 41.75
CA LEU A 452 3.64 19.54 40.39
C LEU A 452 4.98 18.97 39.89
N GLU A 453 6.00 18.92 40.76
CA GLU A 453 7.30 18.32 40.46
C GLU A 453 7.17 16.82 40.12
N GLY A 454 6.32 16.08 40.84
CA GLY A 454 6.08 14.65 40.59
C GLY A 454 5.44 14.36 39.23
N ARG A 455 4.49 15.21 38.80
CA ARG A 455 3.77 15.06 37.51
C ARG A 455 4.64 15.39 36.30
N ARG A 456 5.69 16.20 36.49
CA ARG A 456 6.66 16.61 35.46
C ARG A 456 7.34 15.42 34.77
N GLY A 457 7.74 14.41 35.55
CA GLY A 457 8.59 13.32 35.06
C GLY A 457 7.92 12.30 34.15
N ILE A 458 6.59 12.16 34.23
CA ILE A 458 5.83 11.12 33.51
C ILE A 458 5.38 11.66 32.14
N THR A 459 4.91 12.91 32.12
CA THR A 459 4.23 13.52 30.98
C THR A 459 5.15 13.79 29.79
N GLY A 460 6.34 14.35 30.03
CA GLY A 460 7.29 14.67 28.95
C GLY A 460 7.96 13.45 28.33
N ARG A 461 8.05 12.33 29.07
CA ARG A 461 8.75 11.12 28.62
C ARG A 461 7.91 10.31 27.63
N SER A 462 6.64 10.03 27.94
CA SER A 462 5.82 9.18 27.08
C SER A 462 5.53 9.80 25.70
N LEU A 463 5.35 11.13 25.64
CA LEU A 463 5.11 11.83 24.40
C LEU A 463 6.37 11.90 23.52
N GLY A 464 7.54 12.11 24.13
CA GLY A 464 8.83 12.08 23.43
C GLY A 464 9.15 10.70 22.86
N GLU A 465 8.99 9.65 23.66
CA GLU A 465 9.15 8.26 23.23
C GLU A 465 8.18 7.94 22.07
N GLY A 466 6.91 8.35 22.16
CA GLY A 466 5.92 8.15 21.09
C GLY A 466 6.30 8.84 19.77
N ALA A 467 6.77 10.09 19.83
CA ALA A 467 7.19 10.84 18.63
C ALA A 467 8.47 10.27 18.00
N GLU A 468 9.45 9.85 18.80
CA GLU A 468 10.66 9.19 18.31
C GLU A 468 10.35 7.83 17.67
N HIS A 469 9.46 7.05 18.28
CA HIS A 469 8.98 5.81 17.69
C HIS A 469 8.24 6.04 16.37
N LEU A 470 7.48 7.14 16.27
CA LEU A 470 6.77 7.53 15.05
C LEU A 470 7.73 7.86 13.91
N LEU A 471 8.76 8.67 14.17
CA LEU A 471 9.79 8.97 13.18
C LEU A 471 10.56 7.72 12.75
N SER A 472 10.98 6.89 13.70
CA SER A 472 11.71 5.66 13.37
C SER A 472 10.83 4.67 12.59
N GLY A 473 9.55 4.57 12.93
CA GLY A 473 8.59 3.73 12.22
C GLY A 473 8.33 4.22 10.80
N LEU A 474 8.17 5.55 10.64
CA LEU A 474 8.01 6.17 9.33
C LEU A 474 9.24 6.00 8.45
N GLU A 475 10.44 6.22 8.97
CA GLU A 475 11.66 6.04 8.18
C GLU A 475 11.82 4.59 7.74
N SER A 476 11.52 3.63 8.62
CA SER A 476 11.57 2.20 8.28
C SER A 476 10.61 1.88 7.13
N ILE A 477 9.39 2.39 7.18
CA ILE A 477 8.36 2.11 6.17
C ILE A 477 8.59 2.90 4.89
N ARG A 478 9.18 4.09 4.98
CA ARG A 478 9.63 4.84 3.82
C ARG A 478 10.69 4.06 3.06
N ILE A 479 11.69 3.51 3.75
CA ILE A 479 12.73 2.69 3.13
C ILE A 479 12.11 1.41 2.54
N GLU A 480 11.30 0.68 3.30
CA GLU A 480 10.65 -0.55 2.84
C GLU A 480 9.72 -0.31 1.65
N SER A 481 8.90 0.76 1.69
CA SER A 481 7.96 1.12 0.63
C SER A 481 8.68 1.66 -0.61
N ALA A 482 9.72 2.49 -0.44
CA ALA A 482 10.49 3.01 -1.57
C ALA A 482 11.25 1.88 -2.29
N GLU A 483 11.81 0.93 -1.53
CA GLU A 483 12.48 -0.24 -2.11
C GLU A 483 11.48 -1.17 -2.82
N ALA A 484 10.34 -1.47 -2.20
CA ALA A 484 9.31 -2.32 -2.78
C ALA A 484 8.68 -1.68 -4.03
N ASN A 485 8.30 -0.40 -3.95
CA ASN A 485 7.72 0.32 -5.08
C ASN A 485 8.75 0.49 -6.21
N GLY A 486 10.00 0.83 -5.89
CA GLY A 486 11.06 0.93 -6.90
C GLY A 486 11.30 -0.39 -7.64
N LYS A 487 11.34 -1.51 -6.93
CA LYS A 487 11.44 -2.84 -7.55
C LYS A 487 10.20 -3.18 -8.39
N ALA A 488 9.01 -2.88 -7.90
CA ALA A 488 7.77 -3.12 -8.63
C ALA A 488 7.67 -2.27 -9.91
N MET A 489 8.10 -1.00 -9.85
CA MET A 489 8.12 -0.11 -11.02
C MET A 489 9.13 -0.56 -12.08
N ASN A 490 10.30 -1.08 -11.66
CA ASN A 490 11.25 -1.68 -12.59
C ASN A 490 10.64 -2.92 -13.27
N LEU A 491 10.02 -3.83 -12.50
CA LEU A 491 9.31 -4.98 -13.06
C LEU A 491 8.19 -4.58 -14.02
N LEU A 492 7.39 -3.56 -13.68
CA LEU A 492 6.35 -3.02 -14.57
C LEU A 492 6.92 -2.48 -15.88
N SER A 493 8.04 -1.75 -15.80
CA SER A 493 8.70 -1.22 -16.98
C SER A 493 9.21 -2.34 -17.90
N ASP A 494 9.89 -3.34 -17.32
CA ASP A 494 10.40 -4.50 -18.05
C ASP A 494 9.25 -5.29 -18.69
N MET A 495 8.17 -5.54 -17.93
CA MET A 495 6.96 -6.19 -18.44
C MET A 495 6.26 -5.39 -19.54
N GLY A 496 6.22 -4.06 -19.42
CA GLY A 496 5.64 -3.19 -20.43
C GLY A 496 6.39 -3.28 -21.76
N GLU A 497 7.72 -3.35 -21.70
CA GLU A 497 8.56 -3.56 -22.87
C GLU A 497 8.36 -4.97 -23.46
N GLU A 498 8.38 -6.02 -22.63
CA GLU A 498 8.14 -7.39 -23.10
C GLU A 498 6.75 -7.58 -23.71
N ALA A 499 5.71 -7.00 -23.10
CA ALA A 499 4.36 -7.01 -23.64
C ALA A 499 4.28 -6.30 -24.99
N TRP A 500 4.97 -5.16 -25.14
CA TRP A 500 5.03 -4.43 -26.41
C TRP A 500 5.76 -5.24 -27.50
N GLN A 501 6.89 -5.85 -27.16
CA GLN A 501 7.62 -6.71 -28.08
C GLN A 501 6.81 -7.96 -28.46
N LEU A 502 6.06 -8.54 -27.52
CA LEU A 502 5.22 -9.71 -27.77
C LEU A 502 4.06 -9.38 -28.70
N ALA A 503 3.28 -8.33 -28.42
CA ALA A 503 2.16 -7.91 -29.25
C ALA A 503 2.58 -7.52 -30.68
N SER A 504 3.71 -6.82 -30.82
CA SER A 504 4.25 -6.47 -32.13
C SER A 504 4.72 -7.71 -32.90
N SER A 505 5.40 -8.65 -32.23
CA SER A 505 5.83 -9.90 -32.86
C SER A 505 4.65 -10.74 -33.33
N ILE A 506 3.62 -10.91 -32.49
CA ILE A 506 2.40 -11.67 -32.86
C ILE A 506 1.73 -11.05 -34.10
N ARG A 507 1.56 -9.72 -34.14
CA ARG A 507 0.95 -9.04 -35.29
C ARG A 507 1.80 -9.14 -36.56
N SER A 508 3.12 -9.11 -36.42
CA SER A 508 4.06 -9.30 -37.54
C SER A 508 3.91 -10.69 -38.14
N VAL A 509 3.98 -11.74 -37.32
CA VAL A 509 3.84 -13.14 -37.76
C VAL A 509 2.46 -13.37 -38.38
N THR A 510 1.41 -12.88 -37.73
CA THR A 510 0.01 -13.06 -38.19
C THR A 510 -0.25 -12.41 -39.56
N ARG A 511 0.36 -11.25 -39.85
CA ARG A 511 0.13 -10.51 -41.10
C ARG A 511 1.10 -10.84 -42.22
N GLU A 512 2.35 -11.13 -41.89
CA GLU A 512 3.44 -11.23 -42.89
C GLU A 512 3.88 -12.67 -43.13
N GLU A 513 3.81 -13.55 -42.14
CA GLU A 513 4.40 -14.90 -42.21
C GLU A 513 3.37 -16.03 -42.36
N ILE A 514 2.17 -15.90 -41.82
CA ILE A 514 1.07 -16.88 -42.03
C ILE A 514 0.44 -16.70 -43.43
N SER A 515 1.27 -16.77 -44.49
CA SER A 515 0.82 -16.82 -45.89
C SER A 515 0.78 -18.25 -46.45
N VAL A 516 1.27 -19.21 -45.67
CA VAL A 516 1.40 -20.64 -45.98
C VAL A 516 0.09 -21.23 -46.48
N HIS A 517 -1.04 -20.91 -45.84
CA HIS A 517 -2.37 -21.36 -46.25
C HIS A 517 -2.72 -20.94 -47.68
N ARG A 518 -2.32 -19.74 -48.13
CA ARG A 518 -2.60 -19.28 -49.49
C ARG A 518 -1.77 -20.05 -50.51
N VAL A 519 -0.50 -20.31 -50.18
CA VAL A 519 0.41 -21.08 -51.05
C VAL A 519 -0.07 -22.53 -51.16
N ILE A 520 -0.34 -23.20 -50.03
CA ILE A 520 -0.86 -24.57 -50.01
C ILE A 520 -2.22 -24.65 -50.70
N ALA A 521 -3.17 -23.78 -50.36
CA ALA A 521 -4.50 -23.79 -50.98
C ALA A 521 -4.44 -23.53 -52.48
N SER A 522 -3.58 -22.63 -52.96
CA SER A 522 -3.41 -22.38 -54.39
C SER A 522 -2.74 -23.56 -55.12
N SER A 523 -1.83 -24.26 -54.45
CA SER A 523 -1.14 -25.42 -55.02
C SER A 523 -2.07 -26.64 -55.06
N LEU A 524 -2.86 -26.87 -54.00
CA LEU A 524 -3.92 -27.88 -53.97
C LEU A 524 -5.01 -27.57 -55.00
N GLU A 525 -5.37 -26.31 -55.21
CA GLU A 525 -6.29 -25.91 -56.28
C GLU A 525 -5.70 -26.23 -57.66
N GLY A 526 -4.40 -25.99 -57.88
CA GLY A 526 -3.72 -26.36 -59.11
C GLY A 526 -3.75 -27.87 -59.37
N VAL A 527 -3.47 -28.68 -58.35
CA VAL A 527 -3.58 -30.15 -58.41
C VAL A 527 -5.02 -30.58 -58.66
N ALA A 528 -6.00 -29.96 -58.00
CA ALA A 528 -7.42 -30.21 -58.20
C ALA A 528 -7.87 -29.91 -59.64
N ILE A 529 -7.39 -28.81 -60.25
CA ILE A 529 -7.67 -28.45 -61.64
C ILE A 529 -7.09 -29.49 -62.61
N LEU A 530 -5.88 -30.00 -62.35
CA LEU A 530 -5.28 -31.06 -63.17
C LEU A 530 -6.13 -32.34 -63.12
N ILE A 531 -6.51 -32.79 -61.93
CA ILE A 531 -7.37 -33.97 -61.75
C ILE A 531 -8.75 -33.75 -62.40
N GLN A 532 -9.34 -32.56 -62.23
CA GLN A 532 -10.61 -32.20 -62.85
C GLN A 532 -10.52 -32.17 -64.38
N GLY A 533 -9.41 -31.70 -64.96
CA GLY A 533 -9.17 -31.74 -66.40
C GLY A 533 -9.13 -33.16 -66.95
N VAL A 534 -8.45 -34.07 -66.25
CA VAL A 534 -8.46 -35.51 -66.58
C VAL A 534 -9.87 -36.10 -66.48
N MET A 535 -10.65 -35.71 -65.47
CA MET A 535 -12.04 -36.14 -65.34
C MET A 535 -12.92 -35.62 -66.48
N ASP A 536 -12.76 -34.36 -66.90
CA ASP A 536 -13.54 -33.77 -67.99
C ASP A 536 -13.25 -34.43 -69.34
N ASP A 537 -11.98 -34.81 -69.58
CA ASP A 537 -11.55 -35.55 -70.77
C ASP A 537 -12.08 -37.00 -70.78
N LEU A 538 -12.22 -37.63 -69.61
CA LEU A 538 -12.74 -39.00 -69.44
C LEU A 538 -14.28 -39.06 -69.36
N ARG A 539 -14.96 -37.96 -69.03
CA ARG A 539 -16.42 -37.86 -68.89
C ARG A 539 -17.22 -38.36 -70.10
N PRO A 540 -16.89 -38.03 -71.36
CA PRO A 540 -17.63 -38.53 -72.52
C PRO A 540 -17.44 -40.04 -72.75
N LEU A 541 -16.43 -40.65 -72.13
CA LEU A 541 -16.04 -42.06 -72.32
C LEU A 541 -16.53 -42.97 -71.17
N ALA A 542 -16.74 -42.41 -69.98
CA ALA A 542 -17.03 -43.17 -68.75
C ALA A 542 -18.51 -43.57 -68.57
N GLY A 543 -19.46 -42.96 -69.30
CA GLY A 543 -20.90 -43.22 -69.13
C GLY A 543 -21.45 -42.78 -67.75
N ASP A 544 -22.77 -42.82 -67.58
CA ASP A 544 -23.47 -42.41 -66.34
C ASP A 544 -23.81 -43.67 -65.52
N GLU A 545 -22.81 -44.28 -64.87
CA GLU A 545 -23.02 -45.49 -64.05
C GLU A 545 -22.48 -45.36 -62.63
N THR A 546 -23.33 -45.79 -61.69
CA THR A 546 -23.22 -45.77 -60.23
C THR A 546 -21.98 -46.47 -59.67
N LEU A 547 -21.44 -45.93 -58.57
CA LEU A 547 -20.21 -46.34 -57.86
C LEU A 547 -20.17 -47.78 -57.30
N GLU A 548 -21.21 -48.59 -57.48
CA GLU A 548 -21.28 -49.93 -56.90
C GLU A 548 -20.38 -50.91 -57.67
N GLY A 549 -19.44 -51.55 -56.95
CA GLY A 549 -18.75 -52.77 -57.40
C GLY A 549 -17.36 -52.63 -58.02
N ASP A 550 -16.63 -51.51 -57.82
CA ASP A 550 -15.28 -51.34 -58.37
C ASP A 550 -14.18 -51.91 -57.43
N GLU A 551 -13.40 -52.88 -57.91
CA GLU A 551 -12.24 -53.45 -57.19
C GLU A 551 -11.14 -52.42 -56.90
N GLY A 552 -11.06 -51.33 -57.69
CA GLY A 552 -10.13 -50.22 -57.46
C GLY A 552 -10.46 -49.40 -56.21
N LEU A 553 -11.74 -49.14 -55.97
CA LEU A 553 -12.20 -48.41 -54.77
C LEU A 553 -12.05 -49.25 -53.49
N GLY A 554 -12.31 -50.57 -53.58
CA GLY A 554 -12.11 -51.49 -52.45
C GLY A 554 -10.65 -51.59 -51.98
N ARG A 555 -9.68 -51.44 -52.91
CA ARG A 555 -8.24 -51.40 -52.57
C ARG A 555 -7.86 -50.11 -51.81
N LEU A 556 -8.43 -48.97 -52.19
CA LEU A 556 -8.19 -47.69 -51.52
C LEU A 556 -8.77 -47.67 -50.10
N GLN A 557 -9.94 -48.28 -49.90
CA GLN A 557 -10.57 -48.37 -48.58
C GLN A 557 -9.69 -49.06 -47.52
N GLY A 558 -8.84 -50.02 -47.92
CA GLY A 558 -7.93 -50.73 -47.02
C GLY A 558 -6.68 -49.94 -46.62
N ARG A 559 -6.39 -48.81 -47.28
CA ARG A 559 -5.21 -47.96 -47.00
C ARG A 559 -5.53 -46.75 -46.12
N TYR A 560 -6.81 -46.40 -45.95
CA TYR A 560 -7.20 -45.28 -45.11
C TYR A 560 -6.96 -45.54 -43.63
N THR A 561 -6.08 -44.75 -43.05
CA THR A 561 -5.87 -44.74 -41.60
C THR A 561 -6.89 -43.84 -40.90
N MET A 562 -7.41 -42.81 -41.59
CA MET A 562 -8.25 -41.77 -40.99
C MET A 562 -9.76 -42.02 -41.16
N GLU A 563 -10.56 -41.67 -40.15
CA GLU A 563 -12.02 -41.79 -40.22
C GLU A 563 -12.64 -40.77 -41.18
N SER A 564 -12.08 -39.57 -41.29
CA SER A 564 -12.49 -38.55 -42.26
C SER A 564 -12.37 -39.06 -43.71
N GLU A 565 -11.28 -39.76 -44.03
CA GLU A 565 -11.08 -40.37 -45.36
C GLU A 565 -12.11 -41.45 -45.65
N ARG A 566 -12.40 -42.31 -44.67
CA ARG A 566 -13.42 -43.37 -44.76
C ARG A 566 -14.82 -42.79 -44.92
N GLN A 567 -15.12 -41.68 -44.25
CA GLN A 567 -16.40 -40.98 -44.38
C GLN A 567 -16.55 -40.32 -45.74
N ILE A 568 -15.52 -39.67 -46.28
CA ILE A 568 -15.55 -39.10 -47.64
C ILE A 568 -15.74 -40.20 -48.69
N HIS A 569 -15.02 -41.33 -48.54
CA HIS A 569 -15.19 -42.50 -49.40
C HIS A 569 -16.61 -43.08 -49.35
N ARG A 570 -17.23 -43.16 -48.16
CA ARG A 570 -18.63 -43.60 -48.00
C ARG A 570 -19.63 -42.59 -48.57
N GLY A 571 -19.47 -41.30 -48.26
CA GLY A 571 -20.37 -40.23 -48.69
C GLY A 571 -20.43 -40.06 -50.20
N GLN A 572 -19.33 -40.33 -50.91
CA GLN A 572 -19.35 -40.40 -52.37
C GLN A 572 -20.20 -41.58 -52.89
N ALA A 573 -20.25 -42.71 -52.18
CA ALA A 573 -21.03 -43.90 -52.55
C ALA A 573 -22.52 -43.83 -52.16
N THR A 574 -22.87 -43.16 -51.05
CA THR A 574 -24.24 -43.14 -50.49
C THR A 574 -24.95 -41.78 -50.56
N ASN A 575 -24.30 -40.73 -51.07
CA ASN A 575 -24.78 -39.32 -51.01
C ASN A 575 -24.97 -38.80 -49.56
N ASP A 576 -24.28 -39.39 -48.58
CA ASP A 576 -24.28 -38.93 -47.20
C ASP A 576 -23.58 -37.55 -47.06
N PRO A 577 -24.00 -36.72 -46.09
CA PRO A 577 -23.39 -35.40 -45.87
C PRO A 577 -21.88 -35.53 -45.58
N PRO A 578 -21.06 -34.55 -46.03
CA PRO A 578 -19.63 -34.55 -45.79
C PRO A 578 -19.31 -34.57 -44.28
N PRO A 579 -18.11 -35.04 -43.89
CA PRO A 579 -17.68 -35.04 -42.49
C PRO A 579 -17.81 -33.65 -41.88
N VAL A 580 -18.20 -33.57 -40.60
CA VAL A 580 -18.14 -32.30 -39.85
C VAL A 580 -16.66 -31.94 -39.70
N LEU A 581 -16.26 -30.82 -40.31
CA LEU A 581 -14.87 -30.40 -40.46
C LEU A 581 -14.11 -30.31 -39.12
N TYR A 582 -14.81 -30.03 -38.00
CA TYR A 582 -14.25 -30.05 -36.66
C TYR A 582 -15.32 -30.35 -35.60
N SER A 583 -15.22 -31.51 -34.93
CA SER A 583 -15.87 -31.78 -33.64
C SER A 583 -14.77 -32.08 -32.64
N GLN A 584 -14.59 -31.19 -31.65
CA GLN A 584 -13.60 -31.34 -30.56
C GLN A 584 -13.80 -32.63 -29.72
N ALA A 585 -14.85 -33.42 -29.98
CA ALA A 585 -15.28 -34.48 -29.08
C ALA A 585 -14.85 -35.91 -29.48
N ASP A 586 -14.43 -36.20 -30.71
CA ASP A 586 -14.29 -37.61 -31.16
C ASP A 586 -13.11 -37.93 -32.10
N THR A 587 -12.13 -37.04 -32.28
CA THR A 587 -10.97 -37.29 -33.18
C THR A 587 -9.81 -38.06 -32.54
N PHE A 588 -10.04 -38.77 -31.43
CA PHE A 588 -9.07 -39.73 -30.92
C PHE A 588 -9.52 -41.14 -31.29
N GLY A 589 -9.24 -41.54 -32.54
CA GLY A 589 -9.18 -42.96 -32.88
C GLY A 589 -7.98 -43.60 -32.17
N ASP A 590 -8.11 -44.88 -31.82
CA ASP A 590 -7.20 -45.70 -30.97
C ASP A 590 -5.71 -45.82 -31.41
N ASN A 591 -5.23 -45.02 -32.38
CA ASN A 591 -3.87 -45.08 -32.91
C ASN A 591 -3.07 -43.78 -32.67
N VAL A 592 -3.06 -43.27 -31.43
CA VAL A 592 -2.07 -42.27 -31.01
C VAL A 592 -1.01 -42.97 -30.17
N GLU A 593 0.11 -43.33 -30.80
CA GLU A 593 1.35 -43.52 -30.06
C GLU A 593 1.79 -42.15 -29.51
N LEU A 594 1.66 -42.00 -28.20
CA LEU A 594 2.26 -40.90 -27.43
C LEU A 594 3.79 -40.91 -27.65
N PHE A 595 4.30 -39.84 -28.26
CA PHE A 595 5.70 -39.41 -28.11
C PHE A 595 5.76 -38.01 -27.53
#